data_AF-A0AAV8VP49-F1
#
_entry.id   AF-A0AAV8VP49-F1
#
_cell.length_a   1.000
_cell.length_b   1.000
_cell.length_c   1.000
_cell.angle_alpha   90.00
_cell.angle_beta   90.00
_cell.angle_gamma   90.00
#
_symmetry.space_group_name_H-M   'P 1'
#
loop_
_entity.id
_entity.type
_entity.pdbx_description
1 polymer ?
#
loop_
_entity_poly.entity_id
_entity_poly.type
_entity_poly.pdbx_seq_one_letter_code
_entity_poly.pdbx_strand_id
1 'polypeptide(L)'
;VDEYRRDEIAKSTVGQFGNDLYECERERRLTAPLFGSVISRKEYTPCHNLVKSCLQPTSFYSRATSFGIAKESVAIALFEKKTGLAVEKSGLWIDLSYGFLGASPDGLIGSNALIEVKCLYSCSDLQVRTIEEVLEKKKNTCLMTKNNQIQLKRNHRYY
;
A
#
# COMPACT_ATOMS: atom_id res chain seq x y z
N VAL A 1 13.22 13.32 -12.50
CA VAL A 1 13.55 12.04 -13.16
C VAL A 1 12.78 12.09 -14.48
N ASP A 2 13.43 11.85 -15.62
CA ASP A 2 12.71 11.80 -16.89
C ASP A 2 11.88 10.52 -17.02
N GLU A 3 11.01 10.48 -18.03
CA GLU A 3 10.08 9.36 -18.25
C GLU A 3 10.81 8.03 -18.46
N TYR A 4 11.86 8.04 -19.26
CA TYR A 4 12.67 6.86 -19.56
C TYR A 4 13.24 6.26 -18.29
N ARG A 5 13.90 7.07 -17.46
CA ARG A 5 14.53 6.63 -16.23
C ARG A 5 13.51 6.17 -15.18
N ARG A 6 12.35 6.83 -15.09
CA ARG A 6 11.26 6.37 -14.21
C ARG A 6 10.80 4.97 -14.63
N ASP A 7 10.58 4.76 -15.92
CA ASP A 7 10.07 3.48 -16.43
C ASP A 7 11.10 2.36 -16.29
N GLU A 8 12.39 2.67 -16.46
CA GLU A 8 13.47 1.74 -16.15
C GLU A 8 13.48 1.36 -14.67
N ILE A 9 13.39 2.34 -13.76
CA ILE A 9 13.34 2.07 -12.32
C ILE A 9 12.11 1.24 -11.98
N ALA A 10 10.93 1.58 -12.50
CA ALA A 10 9.71 0.81 -12.25
C ALA A 10 9.86 -0.65 -12.69
N LYS A 11 10.48 -0.90 -13.85
CA LYS A 11 10.75 -2.26 -14.35
C LYS A 11 11.82 -2.99 -13.54
N SER A 12 12.92 -2.33 -13.23
CA SER A 12 14.07 -2.95 -12.53
C SER A 12 13.79 -3.21 -11.06
N THR A 13 12.76 -2.60 -10.48
CA THR A 13 12.38 -2.73 -9.07
C THR A 13 11.11 -3.58 -8.86
N VAL A 14 10.63 -4.26 -9.90
CA VAL A 14 9.58 -5.28 -9.76
C VAL A 14 10.02 -6.35 -8.75
N GLY A 15 9.08 -6.82 -7.94
CA GLY A 15 9.36 -7.71 -6.80
C GLY A 15 9.52 -7.00 -5.47
N GLN A 16 9.60 -5.65 -5.49
CA GLN A 16 9.56 -4.77 -4.31
C GLN A 16 10.53 -5.24 -3.21
N PHE A 17 10.03 -5.60 -2.02
CA PHE A 17 10.85 -6.06 -0.88
C PHE A 17 11.71 -7.30 -1.16
N GLY A 18 11.44 -8.06 -2.23
CA GLY A 18 12.30 -9.15 -2.69
C GLY A 18 13.41 -8.72 -3.66
N ASN A 19 13.58 -7.42 -3.89
CA ASN A 19 14.51 -6.85 -4.86
C ASN A 19 15.35 -5.75 -4.19
N ASP A 20 16.65 -5.95 -4.05
CA ASP A 20 17.53 -5.01 -3.35
C ASP A 20 17.61 -3.63 -4.03
N LEU A 21 17.42 -3.55 -5.36
CA LEU A 21 17.36 -2.29 -6.08
C LEU A 21 16.14 -1.46 -5.68
N TYR A 22 15.03 -2.13 -5.34
CA TYR A 22 13.84 -1.46 -4.86
C TYR A 22 14.12 -0.72 -3.56
N GLU A 23 14.75 -1.36 -2.57
CA GLU A 23 15.10 -0.71 -1.30
C GLU A 23 16.04 0.48 -1.53
N CYS A 24 17.09 0.30 -2.35
CA CYS A 24 18.04 1.37 -2.67
C CYS A 24 17.38 2.61 -3.31
N GLU A 25 16.44 2.42 -4.23
CA GLU A 25 15.69 3.53 -4.82
C GLU A 25 14.63 4.07 -3.85
N ARG A 26 13.98 3.21 -3.08
CA ARG A 26 12.94 3.59 -2.12
C ARG A 26 13.48 4.49 -1.00
N GLU A 27 14.65 4.20 -0.46
CA GLU A 27 15.27 4.99 0.63
C GLU A 27 15.55 6.45 0.25
N ARG A 28 15.68 6.74 -1.04
CA ARG A 28 15.94 8.09 -1.55
C ARG A 28 14.67 8.94 -1.66
N ARG A 29 13.49 8.39 -1.33
CA ARG A 29 12.18 8.97 -1.67
C ARG A 29 11.20 8.90 -0.50
N LEU A 30 10.30 9.88 -0.46
CA LEU A 30 9.10 9.83 0.36
C LEU A 30 8.09 8.89 -0.30
N THR A 31 7.88 7.74 0.33
CA THR A 31 6.86 6.77 -0.10
C THR A 31 5.48 7.11 0.45
N ALA A 32 4.43 6.59 -0.19
CA ALA A 32 3.03 6.90 0.14
C ALA A 32 2.68 6.86 1.65
N PRO A 33 3.09 5.85 2.46
CA PRO A 33 2.77 5.83 3.89
C PRO A 33 3.42 6.98 4.68
N LEU A 34 4.65 7.35 4.31
CA LEU A 34 5.40 8.42 4.93
C LEU A 34 4.88 9.79 4.48
N PHE A 35 4.58 9.94 3.19
CA PHE A 35 3.96 11.13 2.63
C PHE A 35 2.62 11.43 3.30
N GLY A 36 1.78 10.42 3.52
CA GLY A 36 0.54 10.53 4.28
C GLY A 36 0.76 11.09 5.70
N SER A 37 1.84 10.66 6.36
CA SER A 37 2.23 11.16 7.69
C SER A 37 2.73 12.62 7.64
N VAL A 38 3.37 13.03 6.55
CA VAL A 38 3.82 14.41 6.33
C VAL A 38 2.63 15.35 6.15
N ILE A 39 1.69 15.02 5.25
CA ILE A 39 0.55 15.88 4.94
C ILE A 39 -0.49 15.95 6.07
N SER A 40 -0.58 14.91 6.91
CA SER A 40 -1.51 14.86 8.04
C SER A 40 -0.93 15.41 9.35
N ARG A 41 0.33 15.86 9.35
CA ARG A 41 0.97 16.41 10.55
C ARG A 41 0.27 17.70 10.98
N LYS A 42 -0.12 17.75 12.25
CA LYS A 42 -0.66 18.98 12.86
C LYS A 42 0.47 19.94 13.21
N GLU A 43 0.20 21.24 13.09
CA GLU A 43 1.18 22.31 13.34
C GLU A 43 1.90 22.16 14.70
N TYR A 44 1.14 21.91 15.76
CA TYR A 44 1.63 21.75 17.14
C TYR A 44 2.27 20.39 17.45
N THR A 45 2.27 19.43 16.52
CA THR A 45 2.95 18.13 16.73
C THR A 45 4.42 18.27 16.36
N PRO A 46 5.38 18.07 17.28
CA PRO A 46 6.81 18.18 16.97
C PRO A 46 7.22 17.33 15.76
N CYS A 47 7.95 17.91 14.81
CA CYS A 47 8.28 17.24 13.55
C CYS A 47 9.53 16.35 13.62
N HIS A 48 10.34 16.43 14.68
CA HIS A 48 11.64 15.75 14.76
C HIS A 48 11.58 14.24 14.54
N ASN A 49 10.56 13.55 15.08
CA ASN A 49 10.39 12.10 14.87
C ASN A 49 9.98 11.75 13.44
N LEU A 50 9.16 12.59 12.81
CA LEU A 50 8.79 12.42 11.41
C LEU A 50 10.00 12.64 10.50
N VAL A 51 10.75 13.73 10.73
CA VAL A 51 12.00 14.01 10.00
C VAL A 51 12.99 12.86 10.16
N LYS A 52 13.17 12.34 11.38
CA LYS A 52 14.02 11.17 11.63
C LYS A 52 13.54 9.96 10.82
N SER A 53 12.24 9.69 10.77
CA SER A 53 11.67 8.59 9.99
C SER A 53 11.88 8.75 8.49
N CYS A 54 11.91 10.00 7.98
CA CYS A 54 12.22 10.28 6.59
C CYS A 54 13.70 10.07 6.25
N LEU A 55 14.60 10.43 7.16
CA LEU A 55 16.05 10.38 6.94
C LEU A 55 16.67 9.03 7.29
N GLN A 56 16.03 8.26 8.17
CA GLN A 56 16.51 6.99 8.67
C GLN A 56 15.36 5.97 8.62
N PRO A 57 15.02 5.45 7.42
CA PRO A 57 14.02 4.41 7.30
C PRO A 57 14.46 3.20 8.12
N THR A 58 13.59 2.70 8.98
CA THR A 58 13.85 1.47 9.73
C THR A 58 13.04 0.33 9.14
N SER A 59 13.65 -0.85 9.05
CA SER A 59 12.91 -2.06 8.70
C SER A 59 11.88 -2.34 9.80
N PHE A 60 10.61 -2.48 9.40
CA PHE A 60 9.52 -2.81 10.30
C PHE A 60 8.97 -4.19 9.95
N TYR A 61 8.97 -5.08 10.95
CA TYR A 61 8.38 -6.40 10.83
C TYR A 61 7.29 -6.60 11.87
N SER A 62 6.15 -7.11 11.44
CA SER A 62 5.05 -7.50 12.33
C SER A 62 4.34 -8.74 11.79
N ARG A 63 3.58 -9.43 12.66
CA ARG A 63 2.71 -10.53 12.22
C ARG A 63 1.72 -10.10 11.14
N ALA A 64 1.20 -8.87 11.25
CA ALA A 64 0.29 -8.31 10.26
C ALA A 64 0.98 -8.06 8.91
N THR A 65 2.19 -7.51 8.92
CA THR A 65 3.01 -7.30 7.71
C THR A 65 3.30 -8.63 7.02
N SER A 66 3.74 -9.63 7.80
CA SER A 66 4.08 -10.97 7.30
C SER A 66 2.86 -11.67 6.70
N PHE A 67 1.71 -11.54 7.36
CA PHE A 67 0.44 -12.06 6.86
C PHE A 67 0.03 -11.36 5.56
N GLY A 68 0.21 -10.04 5.48
CA GLY A 68 0.00 -9.26 4.25
C GLY A 68 0.82 -9.82 3.09
N ILE A 69 2.13 -9.86 3.25
CA ILE A 69 3.07 -10.38 2.24
C ILE A 69 2.68 -11.81 1.79
N ALA A 70 2.33 -12.68 2.73
CA ALA A 70 1.97 -14.07 2.43
C ALA A 70 0.61 -14.23 1.71
N LYS A 71 -0.30 -13.26 1.84
CA LYS A 71 -1.68 -13.36 1.33
C LYS A 71 -1.99 -12.46 0.15
N GLU A 72 -1.14 -11.48 -0.13
CA GLU A 72 -1.32 -10.52 -1.22
C GLU A 72 -1.49 -11.22 -2.57
N SER A 73 -0.57 -12.14 -2.92
CA SER A 73 -0.63 -12.90 -4.17
C SER A 73 -1.91 -13.73 -4.31
N VAL A 74 -2.40 -14.30 -3.21
CA VAL A 74 -3.67 -15.04 -3.18
C VAL A 74 -4.85 -14.11 -3.42
N ALA A 75 -4.85 -12.93 -2.80
CA ALA A 75 -5.91 -11.93 -2.98
C ALA A 75 -5.94 -11.38 -4.41
N ILE A 76 -4.78 -11.13 -5.02
CA ILE A 76 -4.67 -10.74 -6.43
C ILE A 76 -5.25 -11.85 -7.33
N ALA A 77 -4.82 -13.10 -7.15
CA ALA A 77 -5.34 -14.21 -7.97
C ALA A 77 -6.87 -14.39 -7.85
N LEU A 78 -7.44 -14.17 -6.65
CA LEU A 78 -8.89 -14.18 -6.45
C LEU A 78 -9.58 -12.99 -7.14
N PHE A 79 -8.97 -11.81 -7.10
CA PHE A 79 -9.46 -10.64 -7.83
C PHE A 79 -9.47 -10.88 -9.34
N GLU A 80 -8.37 -11.38 -9.91
CA GLU A 80 -8.27 -11.70 -11.34
C GLU A 80 -9.32 -12.72 -11.75
N LYS A 81 -9.46 -13.82 -10.99
CA LYS A 81 -10.48 -14.86 -11.23
C LYS A 81 -11.91 -14.31 -11.19
N LYS A 82 -12.19 -13.39 -10.25
CA LYS A 82 -13.54 -12.85 -10.05
C LYS A 82 -13.92 -11.81 -11.09
N THR A 83 -12.96 -11.01 -11.55
CA THR A 83 -13.22 -9.85 -12.42
C THR A 83 -12.87 -10.11 -13.88
N GLY A 84 -12.02 -11.10 -14.16
CA GLY A 84 -11.43 -11.33 -15.48
C GLY A 84 -10.36 -10.30 -15.86
N LEU A 85 -10.01 -9.37 -14.96
CA LEU A 85 -8.98 -8.37 -15.18
C LEU A 85 -7.62 -8.93 -14.78
N ALA A 86 -6.64 -8.90 -15.70
CA ALA A 86 -5.27 -9.28 -15.41
C ALA A 86 -4.57 -8.19 -14.58
N VAL A 87 -3.77 -8.61 -13.61
CA VAL A 87 -2.97 -7.74 -12.75
C VAL A 87 -1.49 -7.97 -13.05
N GLU A 88 -0.84 -6.92 -13.55
CA GLU A 88 0.60 -6.92 -13.79
C GLU A 88 1.36 -6.53 -12.52
N LYS A 89 2.47 -7.20 -12.25
CA LYS A 89 3.36 -6.85 -11.14
C LYS A 89 3.93 -5.44 -11.37
N SER A 90 4.01 -4.67 -10.29
CA SER A 90 4.52 -3.31 -10.31
C SER A 90 5.82 -3.18 -9.51
N GLY A 91 6.66 -2.21 -9.87
CA GLY A 91 7.80 -1.77 -9.09
C GLY A 91 7.58 -0.38 -8.48
N LEU A 92 8.65 0.38 -8.33
CA LEU A 92 8.64 1.74 -7.81
C LEU A 92 8.46 2.77 -8.94
N TRP A 93 7.34 3.49 -8.90
CA TRP A 93 7.03 4.60 -9.78
C TRP A 93 7.41 5.92 -9.12
N ILE A 94 8.05 6.80 -9.89
CA ILE A 94 8.57 8.08 -9.41
C ILE A 94 7.77 9.21 -10.04
N ASP A 95 7.40 10.20 -9.24
CA ASP A 95 6.73 11.39 -9.75
C ASP A 95 7.71 12.20 -10.64
N LEU A 96 7.27 12.56 -11.84
CA LEU A 96 8.12 13.28 -12.79
C LEU A 96 8.42 14.71 -12.34
N SER A 97 7.43 15.38 -11.74
CA SER A 97 7.54 16.76 -11.27
C SER A 97 8.29 16.82 -9.94
N TYR A 98 8.04 15.84 -9.08
CA TYR A 98 8.55 15.76 -7.72
C TYR A 98 9.33 14.46 -7.54
N GLY A 99 10.54 14.38 -8.10
CA GLY A 99 11.34 13.13 -8.09
C GLY A 99 11.69 12.55 -6.72
N PHE A 100 11.44 13.29 -5.64
CA PHE A 100 11.53 12.82 -4.25
C PHE A 100 10.28 12.04 -3.80
N LEU A 101 9.20 12.01 -4.58
CA LEU A 101 8.00 11.21 -4.33
C LEU A 101 8.07 9.91 -5.13
N GLY A 102 7.64 8.82 -4.49
CA GLY A 102 7.48 7.53 -5.16
C GLY A 102 6.37 6.68 -4.58
N ALA A 103 5.80 5.81 -5.41
CA ALA A 103 4.75 4.88 -5.04
C ALA A 103 5.00 3.51 -5.68
N SER A 104 4.63 2.45 -4.98
CA SER A 104 4.75 1.07 -5.47
C SER A 104 3.41 0.38 -5.31
N PRO A 105 2.51 0.50 -6.31
CA PRO A 105 1.22 -0.19 -6.28
C PRO A 105 1.41 -1.70 -6.14
N ASP A 106 0.45 -2.39 -5.54
CA ASP A 106 0.50 -3.86 -5.44
C ASP A 106 0.31 -4.54 -6.82
N GLY A 107 -0.30 -3.83 -7.77
CA GLY A 107 -0.32 -4.22 -9.18
C GLY A 107 -0.93 -3.16 -10.10
N LEU A 108 -0.75 -3.36 -11.40
CA LEU A 108 -1.29 -2.51 -12.48
C LEU A 108 -2.34 -3.28 -13.27
N ILE A 109 -3.39 -2.60 -13.73
CA ILE A 109 -4.49 -3.19 -14.49
C ILE A 109 -4.69 -2.37 -15.76
N GLY A 110 -4.40 -2.98 -16.91
CA GLY A 110 -4.45 -2.29 -18.21
C GLY A 110 -3.56 -1.04 -18.22
N SER A 111 -4.01 0.02 -18.88
CA SER A 111 -3.21 1.24 -19.02
C SER A 111 -3.46 2.30 -17.95
N ASN A 112 -4.61 2.26 -17.27
CA ASN A 112 -5.13 3.40 -16.50
C ASN A 112 -5.61 3.04 -15.09
N ALA A 113 -5.37 1.82 -14.60
CA ALA A 113 -5.81 1.39 -13.28
C ALA A 113 -4.69 0.68 -12.53
N LEU A 114 -4.80 0.68 -11.20
CA LEU A 114 -3.93 -0.02 -10.28
C LEU A 114 -4.75 -0.70 -9.19
N ILE A 115 -4.13 -1.62 -8.48
CA ILE A 115 -4.71 -2.27 -7.31
C ILE A 115 -3.83 -2.05 -6.08
N GLU A 116 -4.48 -1.80 -4.95
CA GLU A 116 -3.90 -1.77 -3.61
C GLU A 116 -4.67 -2.79 -2.75
N VAL A 117 -3.95 -3.79 -2.25
CA VAL A 117 -4.47 -4.93 -1.50
C VAL A 117 -4.19 -4.73 -0.02
N LYS A 118 -5.20 -4.99 0.82
CA LYS A 118 -5.04 -4.98 2.29
C LYS A 118 -5.58 -6.28 2.88
N CYS A 119 -4.66 -7.15 3.31
CA CYS A 119 -5.00 -8.39 3.99
C CYS A 119 -5.08 -8.16 5.52
N LEU A 120 -6.30 -8.07 6.04
CA LEU A 120 -6.56 -7.70 7.44
C LEU A 120 -6.23 -8.84 8.41
N TYR A 121 -5.00 -8.93 8.89
CA TYR A 121 -4.56 -9.94 9.88
C TYR A 121 -5.44 -9.96 11.14
N SER A 122 -5.94 -8.80 11.60
CA SER A 122 -6.83 -8.73 12.76
C SER A 122 -8.16 -9.47 12.58
N CYS A 123 -8.50 -9.83 11.33
CA CYS A 123 -9.70 -10.57 10.96
C CYS A 123 -9.39 -12.01 10.54
N SER A 124 -8.13 -12.47 10.60
CA SER A 124 -7.70 -13.76 10.04
C SER A 124 -8.38 -14.96 10.70
N ASP A 125 -8.68 -14.86 11.99
CA ASP A 125 -9.23 -15.96 12.79
C ASP A 125 -10.76 -15.95 12.79
N LEU A 126 -11.38 -14.98 12.12
CA LEU A 126 -12.82 -14.93 11.97
C LEU A 126 -13.26 -16.00 10.96
N GLN A 127 -14.08 -16.93 11.42
CA GLN A 127 -14.79 -17.87 10.54
C GLN A 127 -15.97 -17.14 9.89
N VAL A 128 -15.67 -16.39 8.82
CA VAL A 128 -16.61 -15.57 8.04
C VAL A 128 -16.29 -15.68 6.56
N ARG A 129 -17.30 -15.48 5.71
CA ARG A 129 -17.18 -15.57 4.25
C ARG A 129 -17.42 -14.24 3.54
N THR A 130 -18.05 -13.28 4.21
CA THR A 130 -18.41 -11.99 3.62
C THR A 130 -17.84 -10.83 4.44
N ILE A 131 -17.76 -9.65 3.82
CA ILE A 131 -17.25 -8.44 4.49
C ILE A 131 -18.30 -7.91 5.49
N GLU A 132 -19.57 -8.12 5.19
CA GLU A 132 -20.70 -7.82 6.07
C GLU A 132 -20.58 -8.59 7.39
N GLU A 133 -20.33 -9.90 7.34
CA GLU A 133 -20.10 -10.73 8.52
C GLU A 133 -18.86 -10.28 9.31
N VAL A 134 -17.80 -9.82 8.64
CA VAL A 134 -16.61 -9.22 9.29
C VAL A 134 -17.02 -7.99 10.10
N LEU A 135 -17.83 -7.10 9.52
CA LEU A 135 -18.29 -5.86 10.16
C LEU A 135 -19.22 -6.12 11.35
N GLU A 136 -20.02 -7.19 11.30
CA GLU A 136 -20.87 -7.62 12.42
C GLU A 136 -20.05 -8.19 13.59
N LYS A 137 -19.09 -9.07 13.29
CA LYS A 137 -18.30 -9.77 14.32
C LYS A 137 -17.15 -8.95 14.87
N LYS A 138 -16.60 -8.00 14.12
CA LYS A 138 -15.44 -7.21 14.52
C LYS A 138 -15.71 -5.72 14.42
N LYS A 139 -15.84 -5.10 15.58
CA LYS A 139 -15.82 -3.64 15.72
C LYS A 139 -14.39 -3.12 15.49
N ASN A 140 -14.25 -1.87 15.07
CA ASN A 140 -12.96 -1.19 14.85
C ASN A 140 -12.09 -1.72 13.69
N THR A 141 -12.70 -2.22 12.62
CA THR A 141 -11.97 -2.45 11.34
C THR A 141 -11.72 -1.13 10.60
N CYS A 142 -10.94 -1.18 9.51
CA CYS A 142 -10.75 -0.06 8.59
C CYS A 142 -11.97 0.22 7.69
N LEU A 143 -12.99 -0.64 7.74
CA LEU A 143 -14.18 -0.60 6.89
C LEU A 143 -15.38 -0.05 7.66
N MET A 144 -16.33 0.53 6.93
CA MET A 144 -17.62 0.98 7.45
C MET A 144 -18.72 0.82 6.41
N THR A 145 -19.95 0.64 6.87
CA THR A 145 -21.14 0.74 6.02
C THR A 145 -21.64 2.18 6.01
N LYS A 146 -21.80 2.77 4.83
CA LYS A 146 -22.43 4.08 4.61
C LYS A 146 -23.35 3.99 3.40
N ASN A 147 -24.60 4.44 3.52
CA ASN A 147 -25.59 4.37 2.45
C ASN A 147 -25.74 2.96 1.85
N ASN A 148 -25.77 1.92 2.69
CA ASN A 148 -25.81 0.50 2.29
C ASN A 148 -24.63 0.04 1.41
N GLN A 149 -23.53 0.80 1.38
CA GLN A 149 -22.30 0.42 0.69
C GLN A 149 -21.16 0.28 1.71
N ILE A 150 -20.32 -0.73 1.50
CA ILE A 150 -19.10 -0.92 2.28
C ILE A 150 -18.00 -0.06 1.67
N GLN A 151 -17.33 0.72 2.51
CA GLN A 151 -16.23 1.60 2.10
C GLN A 151 -15.16 1.67 3.19
N LEU A 152 -13.96 2.10 2.81
CA LEU A 152 -12.91 2.45 3.78
C LEU A 152 -13.33 3.69 4.59
N LYS A 153 -12.99 3.66 5.88
CA LYS A 153 -13.17 4.80 6.77
C LYS A 153 -12.23 5.93 6.35
N ARG A 154 -12.78 7.12 6.09
CA ARG A 154 -12.00 8.30 5.66
C ARG A 154 -10.98 8.82 6.66
N ASN A 155 -11.13 8.46 7.93
CA ASN A 155 -10.20 8.81 9.00
C ASN A 155 -9.20 7.68 9.31
N HIS A 156 -9.27 6.55 8.59
CA HIS A 156 -8.31 5.48 8.72
C HIS A 156 -7.11 5.75 7.81
N ARG A 157 -5.91 5.32 8.23
CA ARG A 157 -4.65 5.51 7.48
C ARG A 157 -4.59 4.80 6.10
N TYR A 158 -5.64 4.09 5.72
CA TYR A 158 -5.72 3.40 4.42
C TYR A 158 -6.59 4.19 3.41
N TYR A 159 -7.18 5.30 3.83
CA TYR A 159 -7.90 6.24 2.98
C TYR A 159 -7.05 7.49 2.80
#